data_AF-A0A3A8FMR3-F1
#
_entry.id   AF-A0A3A8FMR3-F1
#
_cell.length_a   1.000
_cell.length_b   1.000
_cell.length_c   1.000
_cell.angle_alpha   90.00
_cell.angle_beta   90.00
_cell.angle_gamma   90.00
#
_symmetry.space_group_name_H-M   'P 1'
#
loop_
_entity.id
_entity.type
_entity.pdbx_description
1 polymer ?
#
loop_
_entity_poly.entity_id
_entity_poly.type
_entity_poly.pdbx_seq_one_letter_code
_entity_poly.pdbx_strand_id
1 'polypeptide(L)'
;MSATRVEQTVCGDCGRAVDLYGGQSARHGLRYWAAYRCEHCGGQLEMDGIGMPPESFRQALLREEGTWGLDVQALGAHVVLALKCLRAELGLTLADASALKARIPGVVREGTRVEMEWLRKLLGANGVTSSVVRAGLDGSESGEPVP
;
A
#
# COMPACT_ATOMS: atom_id res chain seq x y z
N MET A 1 -5.85 1.16 -14.03
CA MET A 1 -5.70 0.35 -12.81
C MET A 1 -6.81 -0.68 -12.88
N SER A 2 -6.45 -1.96 -12.94
CA SER A 2 -7.45 -3.03 -12.95
C SER A 2 -8.09 -3.12 -11.57
N ALA A 3 -9.39 -3.38 -11.51
CA ALA A 3 -10.09 -3.58 -10.25
C ALA A 3 -9.73 -4.97 -9.70
N THR A 4 -9.38 -5.06 -8.42
CA THR A 4 -9.05 -6.32 -7.75
C THR A 4 -10.29 -6.85 -7.06
N ARG A 5 -10.56 -8.16 -7.15
CA ARG A 5 -11.60 -8.78 -6.32
C ARG A 5 -11.15 -8.76 -4.87
N VAL A 6 -11.86 -8.02 -4.04
CA VAL A 6 -11.45 -7.65 -2.68
C VAL A 6 -12.20 -8.43 -1.61
N GLU A 7 -13.45 -8.78 -1.89
CA GLU A 7 -14.31 -9.52 -0.97
C GLU A 7 -15.50 -10.13 -1.73
N GLN A 8 -16.15 -11.15 -1.14
CA GLN A 8 -17.49 -11.58 -1.54
C GLN A 8 -18.49 -11.12 -0.48
N THR A 9 -19.59 -10.52 -0.92
CA THR A 9 -20.66 -10.01 -0.05
C THR A 9 -22.03 -10.37 -0.61
N VAL A 10 -23.10 -9.81 -0.07
CA VAL A 10 -24.47 -9.95 -0.57
C VAL A 10 -24.98 -8.64 -1.15
N CYS A 11 -25.77 -8.74 -2.22
CA CYS A 11 -26.47 -7.61 -2.79
C CYS A 11 -27.49 -7.08 -1.78
N GLY A 12 -27.43 -5.78 -1.49
CA GLY A 12 -28.35 -5.13 -0.55
C GLY A 12 -29.81 -5.18 -0.99
N ASP A 13 -30.06 -5.27 -2.30
CA ASP A 13 -31.41 -5.22 -2.87
C ASP A 13 -32.08 -6.60 -2.95
N CYS A 14 -31.33 -7.64 -3.35
CA CYS A 14 -31.89 -8.99 -3.59
C CYS A 14 -31.27 -10.11 -2.75
N GLY A 15 -30.27 -9.80 -1.92
CA GLY A 15 -29.63 -10.76 -1.00
C GLY A 15 -28.72 -11.80 -1.65
N ARG A 16 -28.56 -11.81 -2.99
CA ARG A 16 -27.66 -12.76 -3.67
C ARG A 16 -26.20 -12.42 -3.45
N ALA A 17 -25.35 -13.44 -3.44
CA ALA A 17 -23.91 -13.26 -3.42
C ALA A 17 -23.44 -12.42 -4.62
N VAL A 18 -22.52 -11.49 -4.35
CA VAL A 18 -21.88 -10.62 -5.34
C VAL A 18 -20.41 -10.47 -4.98
N ASP A 19 -19.56 -10.37 -6.00
CA ASP A 19 -18.15 -10.05 -5.82
C ASP A 19 -17.98 -8.52 -5.75
N LEU A 20 -17.28 -8.09 -4.72
CA LEU A 20 -16.87 -6.70 -4.56
C LEU A 20 -15.50 -6.54 -5.20
N TYR A 21 -15.37 -5.52 -6.04
CA TYR A 21 -14.12 -5.16 -6.72
C TYR A 21 -13.65 -3.80 -6.23
N GLY A 22 -12.35 -3.63 -6.04
CA GLY A 22 -11.82 -2.39 -5.47
C GLY A 22 -10.39 -2.09 -5.89
N GLY A 23 -9.91 -0.96 -5.40
CA GLY A 23 -8.56 -0.48 -5.68
C GLY A 23 -8.14 0.68 -4.78
N GLN A 24 -6.92 1.15 -4.97
CA GLN A 24 -6.35 2.29 -4.26
C GLN A 24 -5.89 3.40 -5.21
N SER A 25 -5.79 4.61 -4.69
CA SER A 25 -5.18 5.76 -5.38
C SER A 25 -4.35 6.60 -4.42
N ALA A 26 -3.24 7.14 -4.94
CA ALA A 26 -2.33 8.07 -4.24
C ALA A 26 -2.31 9.46 -4.90
N ARG A 27 -3.36 9.84 -5.65
CA ARG A 27 -3.40 11.10 -6.41
C ARG A 27 -3.69 12.31 -5.52
N HIS A 28 -4.61 12.16 -4.57
CA HIS A 28 -5.10 13.22 -3.68
C HIS A 28 -5.14 12.70 -2.23
N GLY A 29 -3.95 12.31 -1.75
CA GLY A 29 -3.80 11.46 -0.57
C GLY A 29 -4.03 9.98 -0.89
N LEU A 30 -3.84 9.13 0.11
CA LEU A 30 -4.20 7.71 0.03
C LEU A 30 -5.72 7.57 0.11
N ARG A 31 -6.30 6.88 -0.86
CA ARG A 31 -7.73 6.58 -0.95
C ARG A 31 -7.93 5.16 -1.43
N TYR A 32 -9.10 4.61 -1.12
CA TYR A 32 -9.54 3.33 -1.63
C TYR A 32 -11.00 3.41 -2.07
N TRP A 33 -11.39 2.50 -2.96
CA TRP A 33 -12.75 2.40 -3.46
C TRP A 33 -13.14 0.94 -3.63
N ALA A 34 -14.44 0.67 -3.59
CA ALA A 34 -15.05 -0.62 -3.81
C ALA A 34 -16.35 -0.45 -4.60
N ALA A 35 -16.66 -1.38 -5.49
CA ALA A 35 -17.96 -1.40 -6.16
C ALA A 35 -18.37 -2.82 -6.55
N TYR A 36 -19.68 -3.04 -6.62
CA TYR A 36 -20.25 -4.19 -7.30
C TYR A 36 -21.45 -3.78 -8.14
N ARG A 37 -21.78 -4.62 -9.13
CA ARG A 37 -23.06 -4.63 -9.83
C ARG A 37 -23.63 -6.03 -9.80
N CYS A 38 -24.81 -6.20 -9.20
CA CYS A 38 -25.48 -7.49 -9.12
C CYS A 38 -25.99 -7.90 -10.49
N GLU A 39 -25.51 -9.02 -11.02
CA GLU A 39 -25.92 -9.53 -12.33
C GLU A 39 -27.39 -10.01 -12.36
N HIS A 40 -27.97 -10.31 -11.19
CA HIS A 40 -29.33 -10.81 -11.09
C HIS A 40 -30.40 -9.71 -11.09
N CYS A 41 -30.28 -8.72 -10.18
CA CYS A 41 -31.29 -7.65 -10.06
C CYS A 41 -30.83 -6.30 -10.63
N GLY A 42 -29.57 -6.16 -11.03
CA GLY A 42 -28.99 -4.90 -11.48
C GLY A 42 -28.62 -3.91 -10.37
N GLY A 43 -28.85 -4.26 -9.10
CA GLY A 43 -28.48 -3.45 -7.94
C GLY A 43 -26.98 -3.13 -7.91
N GLN A 44 -26.63 -1.93 -7.45
CA GLN A 44 -25.27 -1.41 -7.48
C GLN A 44 -24.88 -0.83 -6.13
N LEU A 45 -23.59 -0.93 -5.82
CA LEU A 45 -22.99 -0.30 -4.65
C LEU A 45 -21.66 0.30 -5.08
N GLU A 46 -21.38 1.49 -4.59
CA GLU A 46 -20.09 2.15 -4.68
C GLU A 46 -19.71 2.63 -3.27
N MET A 47 -18.45 2.42 -2.91
CA MET A 47 -17.88 2.79 -1.63
C MET A 47 -16.57 3.52 -1.88
N ASP A 48 -16.38 4.63 -1.19
CA ASP A 48 -15.13 5.38 -1.17
C ASP A 48 -14.62 5.49 0.26
N GLY A 49 -13.30 5.49 0.40
CA GLY A 49 -12.64 5.74 1.68
C GLY A 49 -11.33 6.48 1.55
N ILE A 50 -10.93 7.11 2.65
CA ILE A 50 -9.70 7.89 2.78
C ILE A 50 -8.76 7.16 3.73
N GLY A 51 -7.47 7.15 3.39
CA GLY A 51 -6.43 6.52 4.18
C GLY A 51 -6.28 5.03 3.87
N MET A 52 -5.80 4.29 4.86
CA MET A 52 -5.56 2.85 4.75
C MET A 52 -6.89 2.12 4.53
N PRO A 53 -6.98 1.18 3.58
CA PRO A 53 -8.17 0.39 3.38
C PRO A 53 -8.37 -0.61 4.53
N PRO A 54 -9.57 -1.17 4.68
CA PRO A 54 -9.81 -2.29 5.59
C PRO A 54 -8.84 -3.45 5.32
N GLU A 55 -8.47 -4.20 6.36
CA GLU A 55 -7.39 -5.19 6.24
C GLU A 55 -7.71 -6.31 5.24
N SER A 56 -8.96 -6.80 5.18
CA SER A 56 -9.37 -7.80 4.17
C SER A 56 -9.13 -7.32 2.73
N PHE A 57 -9.47 -6.05 2.50
CA PHE A 57 -9.28 -5.31 1.26
C PHE A 57 -7.80 -5.18 0.91
N ARG A 58 -7.01 -4.75 1.89
CA ARG A 58 -5.55 -4.60 1.77
C ARG A 58 -4.89 -5.92 1.40
N GLN A 59 -5.28 -7.01 2.06
CA GLN A 59 -4.76 -8.35 1.79
C GLN A 59 -5.09 -8.84 0.38
N ALA A 60 -6.26 -8.52 -0.15
CA ALA A 60 -6.60 -8.84 -1.54
C ALA A 60 -5.69 -8.12 -2.54
N LEU A 61 -5.43 -6.83 -2.31
CA LEU A 61 -4.51 -6.04 -3.14
C LEU A 61 -3.07 -6.58 -3.06
N LEU A 62 -2.60 -6.95 -1.86
CA LEU A 62 -1.28 -7.55 -1.68
C LEU A 62 -1.15 -8.91 -2.39
N ARG A 63 -2.20 -9.75 -2.38
CA ARG A 63 -2.19 -11.03 -3.10
C ARG A 63 -2.14 -10.84 -4.62
N GLU A 64 -2.84 -9.85 -5.14
CA GLU A 64 -2.90 -9.58 -6.58
C GLU A 64 -1.63 -8.86 -7.09
N GLU A 65 -1.16 -7.84 -6.39
CA GLU A 65 -0.08 -6.96 -6.87
C GLU A 65 1.32 -7.34 -6.34
N GLY A 66 1.35 -8.22 -5.32
CA GLY A 66 2.52 -8.51 -4.51
C GLY A 66 2.81 -7.43 -3.46
N THR A 67 3.82 -7.67 -2.65
CA THR A 67 4.29 -6.75 -1.61
C THR A 67 5.31 -5.75 -2.17
N TRP A 68 5.21 -4.50 -1.74
CA TRP A 68 6.11 -3.42 -2.12
C TRP A 68 6.72 -2.77 -0.90
N GLY A 69 7.97 -2.33 -1.01
CA GLY A 69 8.72 -1.64 0.03
C GLY A 69 8.87 -0.14 -0.27
N LEU A 70 8.87 0.67 0.79
CA LEU A 70 9.34 2.05 0.78
C LEU A 70 10.81 2.06 1.19
N ASP A 71 11.68 2.27 0.21
CA ASP A 71 13.11 2.41 0.42
C ASP A 71 13.48 3.88 0.64
N VAL A 72 14.13 4.20 1.76
CA VAL A 72 14.45 5.58 2.16
C VAL A 72 15.95 5.77 2.18
N GLN A 73 16.42 6.70 1.34
CA GLN A 73 17.85 7.03 1.17
C GLN A 73 18.17 8.35 1.87
N ALA A 74 17.92 8.42 3.17
CA ALA A 74 18.10 9.61 3.99
C ALA A 74 19.31 9.49 4.92
N LEU A 75 20.04 10.59 5.10
CA LEU A 75 21.20 10.68 5.99
C LEU A 75 21.10 11.91 6.89
N GLY A 76 21.74 11.85 8.07
CA GLY A 76 21.82 12.96 9.01
C GLY A 76 20.44 13.55 9.38
N ALA A 77 20.27 14.86 9.18
CA ALA A 77 19.03 15.58 9.49
C ALA A 77 17.82 15.07 8.69
N HIS A 78 18.02 14.54 7.48
CA HIS A 78 16.93 14.00 6.67
C HIS A 78 16.33 12.71 7.25
N VAL A 79 17.08 11.95 8.05
CA VAL A 79 16.52 10.80 8.80
C VAL A 79 15.47 11.27 9.79
N VAL A 80 15.76 12.35 10.53
CA VAL A 80 14.83 12.91 11.52
C VAL A 80 13.59 13.46 10.82
N LEU A 81 13.74 14.14 9.68
CA LEU A 81 12.61 14.60 8.86
C LEU A 81 11.75 13.44 8.35
N ALA A 82 12.37 12.38 7.82
CA ALA A 82 11.67 11.19 7.36
C ALA A 82 10.83 10.57 8.48
N LEU A 83 11.42 10.35 9.66
CA LEU A 83 10.73 9.79 10.81
C LEU A 83 9.61 10.69 11.31
N LYS A 84 9.81 12.01 11.32
CA LYS A 84 8.77 12.97 11.70
C LYS A 84 7.56 12.87 10.76
N CYS A 85 7.79 12.81 9.45
CA CYS A 85 6.73 12.70 8.46
C CYS A 85 5.98 11.37 8.60
N LEU A 86 6.71 10.25 8.61
CA LEU A 86 6.11 8.92 8.71
C LEU A 86 5.34 8.73 10.01
N ARG A 87 5.86 9.25 11.14
CA ARG A 87 5.20 9.14 12.44
C ARG A 87 3.88 9.91 12.47
N ALA A 88 3.88 11.14 11.97
CA ALA A 88 2.69 11.98 11.94
C ALA A 88 1.59 11.36 11.07
N GLU A 89 1.97 10.86 9.89
CA GLU A 89 1.00 10.37 8.92
C GLU A 89 0.45 8.97 9.28
N LEU A 90 1.31 8.09 9.80
CA LEU A 90 0.92 6.71 10.12
C LEU A 90 0.48 6.54 11.58
N GLY A 91 0.44 7.63 12.37
CA GLY A 91 0.06 7.58 13.79
C GLY A 91 0.99 6.73 14.65
N LEU A 92 2.27 6.64 14.29
CA LEU A 92 3.22 5.71 14.92
C LEU A 92 3.65 6.18 16.31
N THR A 93 3.94 5.22 17.19
CA THR A 93 4.56 5.50 18.48
C THR A 93 6.04 5.89 18.31
N LEU A 94 6.68 6.37 19.38
CA LEU A 94 8.13 6.59 19.39
C LEU A 94 8.93 5.28 19.25
N ALA A 95 8.38 4.17 19.75
CA ALA A 95 9.00 2.85 19.60
C ALA A 95 8.99 2.41 18.13
N ASP A 96 7.85 2.54 17.45
CA ASP A 96 7.72 2.23 16.02
C ASP A 96 8.65 3.11 15.17
N ALA A 97 8.72 4.40 15.48
CA ALA A 97 9.64 5.33 14.79
C ALA A 97 11.11 4.94 15.01
N SER A 98 11.47 4.42 16.18
CA SER A 98 12.83 3.94 16.44
C SER A 98 13.15 2.68 15.63
N ALA A 99 12.18 1.77 15.47
CA ALA A 99 12.33 0.60 14.61
C ALA A 99 12.43 0.96 13.12
N LEU A 100 11.76 2.03 12.67
CA LEU A 100 11.96 2.59 11.33
C LEU A 100 13.37 3.17 11.18
N LYS A 101 13.85 3.92 12.18
CA LYS A 101 15.18 4.55 12.15
C LYS A 101 16.29 3.54 11.90
N ALA A 102 16.22 2.37 12.53
CA ALA A 102 17.22 1.31 12.39
C ALA A 102 17.30 0.72 10.96
N ARG A 103 16.29 0.97 10.12
CA ARG A 103 16.20 0.51 8.73
C ARG A 103 16.55 1.59 7.70
N ILE A 104 16.98 2.78 8.15
CA ILE A 104 17.38 3.87 7.26
C ILE A 104 18.92 3.97 7.26
N PRO A 105 19.58 3.92 6.08
CA PRO A 105 18.99 3.76 4.75
C PRO A 105 18.51 2.33 4.46
N GLY A 106 17.48 2.20 3.63
CA GLY A 106 16.90 0.91 3.25
C GLY A 106 15.37 0.87 3.27
N VAL A 107 14.80 -0.34 3.15
CA VAL A 107 13.36 -0.58 3.18
C VAL A 107 12.82 -0.42 4.60
N VAL A 108 12.09 0.66 4.84
CA VAL A 108 11.55 0.99 6.17
C VAL A 108 10.15 0.44 6.40
N ARG A 109 9.39 0.19 5.34
CA ARG A 109 8.01 -0.26 5.44
C ARG A 109 7.63 -1.05 4.20
N GLU A 110 6.74 -2.01 4.39
CA GLU A 110 6.11 -2.75 3.32
C GLU A 110 4.59 -2.55 3.30
N GLY A 111 4.00 -2.72 2.13
CA GLY A 111 2.56 -2.62 1.91
C GLY A 111 2.22 -2.74 0.42
N THR A 112 1.05 -2.22 0.04
CA THR A 112 0.66 -2.19 -1.37
C THR A 112 1.51 -1.17 -2.13
N ARG A 113 1.60 -1.32 -3.46
CA ARG A 113 2.32 -0.35 -4.30
C ARG A 113 1.82 1.08 -4.09
N VAL A 114 0.50 1.25 -4.01
CA VAL A 114 -0.13 2.57 -3.87
C VAL A 114 0.14 3.19 -2.50
N GLU A 115 0.14 2.39 -1.43
CA GLU A 115 0.57 2.84 -0.09
C GLU A 115 2.01 3.36 -0.14
N MET A 116 2.93 2.61 -0.76
CA MET A 116 4.34 3.00 -0.84
C MET A 116 4.53 4.25 -1.72
N GLU A 117 3.80 4.36 -2.83
CA GLU A 117 3.84 5.55 -3.69
C GLU A 117 3.33 6.81 -3.00
N TRP A 118 2.28 6.68 -2.19
CA TRP A 118 1.77 7.78 -1.38
C TRP A 118 2.81 8.24 -0.36
N LEU A 119 3.42 7.31 0.39
CA LEU A 119 4.49 7.64 1.34
C LEU A 119 5.72 8.25 0.65
N ARG A 120 6.11 7.75 -0.53
CA ARG A 120 7.18 8.33 -1.34
C ARG A 120 6.88 9.79 -1.70
N LYS A 121 5.65 10.09 -2.14
CA LYS A 121 5.22 11.47 -2.46
C LYS A 121 5.24 12.36 -1.22
N LEU A 122 4.77 11.86 -0.07
CA LEU A 122 4.81 12.56 1.21
C LEU A 122 6.24 12.93 1.60
N LEU A 123 7.17 11.97 1.53
CA LEU A 123 8.58 12.19 1.84
C LEU A 123 9.24 13.17 0.86
N GLY A 124 8.97 13.00 -0.45
CA GLY A 124 9.50 13.89 -1.48
C GLY A 124 9.05 15.33 -1.33
N ALA A 125 7.78 15.56 -0.94
CA ALA A 125 7.27 16.91 -0.64
C ALA A 125 7.99 17.58 0.55
N ASN A 126 8.66 16.80 1.40
CA ASN A 126 9.46 17.26 2.54
C ASN A 126 10.98 17.19 2.28
N GLY A 127 11.39 17.00 1.02
CA GLY A 127 12.81 16.97 0.64
C GLY A 127 13.54 15.67 0.98
N VAL A 128 12.82 14.59 1.31
CA VAL A 128 13.41 13.29 1.65
C VAL A 128 13.41 12.36 0.43
N THR A 129 14.61 11.94 0.02
CA THR A 129 14.79 10.97 -1.07
C THR A 129 14.29 9.59 -0.67
N SER A 130 13.38 9.03 -1.48
CA SER A 130 12.84 7.68 -1.29
C SER A 130 12.40 7.07 -2.63
N SER A 131 12.32 5.74 -2.66
CA SER A 131 11.90 4.96 -3.82
C SER A 131 10.89 3.89 -3.42
N VAL A 132 10.14 3.37 -4.39
CA VAL A 132 9.21 2.25 -4.21
C VAL A 132 9.82 1.05 -4.92
N VAL A 133 10.04 -0.03 -4.17
CA VAL A 133 10.69 -1.25 -4.65
C VAL A 133 9.79 -2.46 -4.46
N ARG A 134 9.94 -3.52 -5.26
CA ARG A 134 9.25 -4.78 -4.96
C ARG A 134 9.91 -5.42 -3.74
N ALA A 135 9.12 -5.84 -2.76
CA ALA A 135 9.63 -6.62 -1.63
C ALA A 135 9.76 -8.08 -2.07
N GLY A 136 10.91 -8.71 -1.79
CA GLY A 136 11.16 -10.12 -2.12
C GLY A 136 11.84 -10.41 -3.46
N LEU A 137 12.62 -9.47 -4.01
CA LEU A 137 13.60 -9.75 -5.08
C LEU A 137 15.04 -9.59 -4.58
N ASP A 138 15.38 -10.28 -3.50
CA ASP A 138 16.77 -10.44 -3.07
C ASP A 138 17.20 -11.90 -3.32
N GLY A 139 17.80 -12.15 -4.49
CA GLY A 139 18.87 -13.13 -4.69
C GLY A 139 18.52 -14.61 -4.90
N SER A 140 18.23 -15.00 -6.14
CA SER A 140 18.60 -16.34 -6.64
C SER A 140 18.87 -16.34 -8.14
N GLU A 141 20.01 -15.74 -8.53
CA GLU A 141 20.80 -16.19 -9.68
C GLU A 141 22.28 -16.17 -9.26
N SER A 142 22.67 -17.11 -8.40
CA SER A 142 24.04 -17.63 -8.42
C SER A 142 24.17 -18.49 -9.67
N GLY A 143 24.52 -17.87 -10.80
CA GLY A 143 24.95 -18.58 -11.98
C GLY A 143 26.25 -19.31 -11.67
N GLU A 144 26.17 -20.64 -11.56
CA GLU A 144 27.34 -21.51 -11.68
C GLU A 144 28.07 -21.22 -13.00
N PRO A 145 29.42 -21.27 -13.02
CA PRO A 145 30.17 -21.16 -14.26
C PRO A 145 29.94 -22.43 -15.10
N VAL A 146 29.46 -22.24 -16.32
CA VAL A 146 29.38 -23.31 -17.33
C VAL A 146 30.82 -23.69 -17.75
N PRO A 147 31.14 -25.00 -17.87
CA PRO A 147 32.48 -25.49 -18.23
C PRO A 147 32.94 -25.10 -19.63
#